data_AF-A0A836V2S4-F1
#
_entry.id   AF-A0A836V2S4-F1
#
_cell.length_a   1.000
_cell.length_b   1.000
_cell.length_c   1.000
_cell.angle_alpha   90.00
_cell.angle_beta   90.00
_cell.angle_gamma   90.00
#
_symmetry.space_group_name_H-M   'P 1'
#
loop_
_entity.id
_entity.type
_entity.pdbx_description
1 polymer ?
#
loop_
_entity_poly.entity_id
_entity_poly.type
_entity_poly.pdbx_seq_one_letter_code
_entity_poly.pdbx_strand_id
1 'polypeptide(L)'
;MSETKDIVQDQEIEMNLASYGWKKSADEGRLMLLELLSKAGAGYYNSHTEEGYMMMFGLTKKNREPNRRGLKFIQSMVYASSNNKPYCFDLMNEYRS
;
A
#
# COMPACT_ATOMS: atom_id res chain seq x y z
N MET A 1 0.35 16.65 8.97
CA MET A 1 0.02 15.94 7.71
C MET A 1 0.78 14.64 7.73
N SER A 2 0.12 13.50 7.50
CA SER A 2 0.71 12.17 7.65
C SER A 2 1.74 11.91 6.54
N GLU A 3 3.00 11.59 6.90
CA GLU A 3 4.11 11.29 5.97
C GLU A 3 3.74 10.23 4.93
N THR A 4 2.79 9.36 5.25
CA THR A 4 2.26 8.33 4.34
C THR A 4 1.61 8.95 3.10
N LYS A 5 0.93 10.10 3.23
CA LYS A 5 0.26 10.78 2.09
C LYS A 5 1.26 11.43 1.13
N ASP A 6 2.47 11.70 1.61
CA ASP A 6 3.53 12.30 0.80
C ASP A 6 4.22 11.25 -0.10
N ILE A 7 4.15 9.95 0.24
CA ILE A 7 4.75 8.87 -0.54
C ILE A 7 3.84 8.42 -1.68
N VAL A 8 2.54 8.26 -1.39
CA VAL A 8 1.50 7.90 -2.36
C VAL A 8 0.27 8.75 -2.07
N GLN A 9 -0.20 9.49 -3.09
CA GLN A 9 -1.32 10.41 -2.97
C GLN A 9 -2.66 9.69 -3.12
N ASP A 10 -3.69 10.17 -2.43
CA ASP A 10 -5.02 9.56 -2.45
C ASP A 10 -5.62 9.54 -3.87
N GLN A 11 -5.45 10.64 -4.62
CA GLN A 11 -5.89 10.73 -6.02
C GLN A 11 -5.21 9.70 -6.93
N GLU A 12 -3.93 9.39 -6.69
CA GLU A 12 -3.20 8.37 -7.44
C GLU A 12 -3.76 6.97 -7.13
N ILE A 13 -4.09 6.71 -5.86
CA ILE A 13 -4.71 5.45 -5.44
C ILE A 13 -6.07 5.28 -6.10
N GLU A 14 -6.96 6.27 -6.00
CA GLU A 14 -8.32 6.19 -6.55
C GLU A 14 -8.31 5.98 -8.06
N MET A 15 -7.45 6.70 -8.79
CA MET A 15 -7.28 6.54 -10.22
C MET A 15 -6.84 5.11 -10.59
N ASN A 16 -5.85 4.57 -9.87
CA ASN A 16 -5.34 3.23 -10.12
C ASN A 16 -6.31 2.13 -9.67
N LEU A 17 -7.11 2.34 -8.61
CA LEU A 17 -8.17 1.41 -8.23
C LEU A 17 -9.24 1.33 -9.34
N ALA A 18 -9.66 2.48 -9.86
CA ALA A 18 -10.66 2.57 -10.91
C ALA A 18 -10.19 1.92 -12.22
N SER A 19 -8.90 2.03 -12.58
CA SER A 19 -8.35 1.42 -13.80
C SER A 19 -8.37 -0.12 -13.77
N TYR A 20 -8.37 -0.73 -12.58
CA TYR A 20 -8.55 -2.17 -12.39
C TYR A 20 -9.99 -2.58 -12.01
N GLY A 21 -10.94 -1.65 -12.06
CA GLY A 21 -12.35 -1.91 -11.80
C GLY A 21 -12.71 -2.10 -10.32
N TRP A 22 -11.81 -1.73 -9.40
CA TRP A 22 -12.08 -1.79 -7.97
C TRP A 22 -12.84 -0.55 -7.49
N LYS A 23 -13.96 -0.77 -6.79
CA LYS A 23 -14.76 0.27 -6.16
C LYS A 23 -14.40 0.36 -4.68
N LYS A 24 -13.23 0.92 -4.40
CA LYS A 24 -12.64 1.03 -3.05
C LYS A 24 -12.23 2.47 -2.75
N SER A 25 -12.20 2.85 -1.49
CA SER A 25 -11.68 4.16 -1.07
C SER A 25 -10.15 4.23 -1.23
N ALA A 26 -9.59 5.44 -1.19
CA ALA A 26 -8.14 5.62 -1.15
C ALA A 26 -7.49 4.88 0.05
N ASP A 27 -8.16 4.87 1.20
CA ASP A 27 -7.64 4.21 2.41
C ASP A 27 -7.69 2.68 2.30
N GLU A 28 -8.75 2.10 1.73
CA GLU A 28 -8.78 0.66 1.41
C GLU A 28 -7.69 0.31 0.39
N GLY A 29 -7.51 1.13 -0.65
CA GLY A 29 -6.46 0.93 -1.64
C GLY A 29 -5.06 1.03 -1.05
N ARG A 30 -4.87 1.86 -0.02
CA ARG A 30 -3.63 2.01 0.72
C ARG A 30 -3.32 0.78 1.58
N LEU A 31 -4.33 0.23 2.26
CA LEU A 31 -4.22 -1.06 2.97
C LEU A 31 -3.90 -2.21 2.01
N MET A 32 -4.59 -2.27 0.87
CA MET A 32 -4.34 -3.28 -0.14
C MET A 32 -2.91 -3.15 -0.70
N LEU A 33 -2.44 -1.94 -0.98
CA LEU A 33 -1.08 -1.70 -1.43
C LEU A 33 -0.03 -2.16 -0.39
N LEU A 34 -0.30 -1.91 0.91
CA LEU A 34 0.53 -2.39 2.00
C LEU A 34 0.60 -3.93 2.01
N GLU A 35 -0.55 -4.60 1.96
CA GLU A 35 -0.62 -6.06 1.93
C GLU A 35 0.17 -6.65 0.76
N LEU A 36 -0.07 -6.14 -0.46
CA LEU A 36 0.57 -6.65 -1.67
C LEU A 36 2.09 -6.47 -1.67
N LEU A 37 2.58 -5.32 -1.18
CA LEU A 37 4.01 -5.07 -1.02
C LEU A 37 4.65 -5.94 0.04
N SER A 38 3.96 -6.17 1.17
CA SER A 38 4.42 -7.10 2.21
C SER A 38 4.48 -8.54 1.69
N LYS A 39 3.46 -8.97 0.95
CA LYS A 39 3.38 -10.28 0.29
C LYS A 39 4.51 -10.46 -0.73
N ALA A 40 4.76 -9.46 -1.57
CA ALA A 40 5.86 -9.46 -2.52
C ALA A 40 7.24 -9.49 -1.84
N GLY A 41 7.42 -8.73 -0.76
CA GLY A 41 8.66 -8.69 0.02
C GLY A 41 8.96 -10.02 0.73
N ALA A 42 7.94 -10.80 1.06
CA ALA A 42 8.08 -12.15 1.61
C ALA A 42 8.23 -13.23 0.51
N GLY A 43 8.26 -12.85 -0.77
CA GLY A 43 8.43 -13.78 -1.90
C GLY A 43 7.18 -14.55 -2.30
N TYR A 44 5.99 -14.12 -1.85
CA TYR A 44 4.72 -14.74 -2.23
C TYR A 44 4.20 -14.21 -3.57
N TYR A 45 3.37 -15.03 -4.23
CA TYR A 45 2.80 -14.75 -5.55
C TYR A 45 1.67 -13.72 -5.48
N ASN A 46 1.76 -12.64 -6.27
CA ASN A 46 0.65 -11.73 -6.55
C ASN A 46 0.05 -12.03 -7.93
N SER A 47 -1.28 -11.91 -8.04
CA SER A 47 -1.98 -12.07 -9.32
C SER A 47 -1.57 -10.99 -10.32
N HIS A 48 -1.87 -11.20 -11.61
CA HIS A 48 -1.53 -10.22 -12.65
C HIS A 48 -2.12 -8.83 -12.36
N THR A 49 -3.35 -8.77 -11.87
CA THR A 49 -4.03 -7.51 -11.50
C THR A 49 -3.37 -6.84 -10.29
N GLU A 50 -3.01 -7.63 -9.26
CA GLU A 50 -2.30 -7.14 -8.07
C GLU A 50 -0.91 -6.60 -8.42
N GLU A 51 -0.17 -7.32 -9.28
CA GLU A 51 1.12 -6.86 -9.78
C GLU A 51 0.99 -5.58 -10.61
N GLY A 52 -0.02 -5.52 -11.48
CA GLY A 52 -0.34 -4.32 -12.25
C GLY A 52 -0.57 -3.11 -11.34
N TYR A 53 -1.43 -3.25 -10.34
CA TYR A 53 -1.71 -2.19 -9.39
C TYR A 53 -0.44 -1.71 -8.65
N MET A 54 0.38 -2.62 -8.11
CA MET A 54 1.63 -2.23 -7.45
C MET A 54 2.60 -1.51 -8.38
N MET A 55 2.69 -1.94 -9.65
CA MET A 55 3.61 -1.36 -10.64
C MET A 55 3.27 0.10 -10.97
N MET A 56 1.99 0.49 -10.92
CA MET A 56 1.57 1.86 -11.20
C MET A 56 2.20 2.90 -10.27
N PHE A 57 2.55 2.50 -9.03
CA PHE A 57 3.16 3.40 -8.04
C PHE A 57 4.70 3.41 -8.09
N GLY A 58 5.33 2.54 -8.89
CA GLY A 58 6.79 2.44 -8.98
C GLY A 58 7.46 2.07 -7.64
N LEU A 59 6.81 1.24 -6.82
CA LEU A 59 7.27 0.86 -5.47
C LEU A 59 8.03 -0.47 -5.43
N THR A 60 8.11 -1.19 -6.54
CA THR A 60 8.80 -2.48 -6.65
C THR A 60 10.05 -2.38 -7.53
N LYS A 61 10.94 -3.36 -7.38
CA LYS A 61 12.10 -3.60 -8.24
C LYS A 61 11.69 -4.53 -9.40
N LYS A 62 12.59 -4.75 -10.36
CA LYS A 62 12.39 -5.74 -11.44
C LYS A 62 12.17 -7.17 -10.94
N ASN A 63 12.76 -7.53 -9.80
CA ASN A 63 12.56 -8.83 -9.14
C ASN A 63 11.31 -8.86 -8.24
N ARG A 64 10.39 -7.91 -8.39
CA ARG A 64 9.10 -7.81 -7.67
C ARG A 64 9.18 -7.47 -6.18
N GLU A 65 10.36 -7.48 -5.58
CA GLU A 65 10.55 -6.99 -4.22
C GLU A 65 10.28 -5.47 -4.09
N PRO A 66 9.86 -4.97 -2.92
CA PRO A 66 9.81 -3.54 -2.65
C PRO A 66 11.17 -2.85 -2.86
N ASN A 67 11.16 -1.70 -3.54
CA ASN A 67 12.32 -0.82 -3.67
C ASN A 67 12.42 0.13 -2.46
N ARG A 68 13.38 1.05 -2.45
CA ARG A 68 13.54 2.00 -1.33
C ARG A 68 12.29 2.85 -1.05
N ARG A 69 11.55 3.26 -2.08
CA ARG A 69 10.29 4.02 -1.93
C ARG A 69 9.18 3.11 -1.39
N GLY A 70 9.10 1.86 -1.88
CA GLY A 70 8.18 0.85 -1.34
C GLY A 70 8.43 0.52 0.12
N LEU A 71 9.70 0.38 0.54
CA LEU A 71 10.07 0.17 1.94
C LEU A 71 9.68 1.37 2.81
N LYS A 72 9.89 2.60 2.33
CA LYS A 72 9.43 3.81 3.03
C LYS A 72 7.91 3.85 3.16
N PHE A 73 7.18 3.47 2.11
CA PHE A 73 5.72 3.36 2.17
C PHE A 73 5.29 2.37 3.26
N ILE A 74 5.85 1.15 3.26
CA ILE A 74 5.59 0.15 4.31
C ILE A 74 5.88 0.73 5.69
N GLN A 75 7.07 1.33 5.89
CA GLN A 75 7.46 1.95 7.15
C GLN A 75 6.47 3.05 7.57
N SER A 76 6.05 3.93 6.68
CA SER A 76 5.07 4.97 6.99
C SER A 76 3.68 4.42 7.36
N MET A 77 3.39 3.17 7.03
CA MET A 77 2.14 2.49 7.39
C MET A 77 2.26 1.73 8.72
N VAL A 78 3.39 1.04 8.94
CA VAL A 78 3.56 0.07 10.04
C VAL A 78 4.43 0.55 11.19
N TYR A 79 5.28 1.55 10.97
CA TYR A 79 6.19 2.06 11.99
C TYR A 79 5.54 3.21 12.73
N ALA A 80 5.50 3.10 14.06
CA ALA A 80 5.08 4.16 14.96
C ALA A 80 5.98 4.12 16.20
N SER A 81 6.10 5.27 16.89
CA SER A 81 6.70 5.30 18.23
C SER A 81 5.98 4.33 19.16
N SER A 82 6.66 3.78 20.17
CA SER A 82 6.12 2.77 21.10
C SER A 82 4.77 3.10 21.76
N ASN A 83 4.42 4.39 21.86
CA ASN A 83 3.19 4.86 22.50
C ASN A 83 2.03 5.09 21.52
N ASN A 84 2.25 4.91 20.21
CA ASN A 84 1.27 5.17 19.17
C ASN A 84 1.00 3.89 18.39
N LYS A 85 -0.26 3.73 17.96
CA LYS A 85 -0.60 2.68 17.00
C LYS A 85 -0.13 3.10 15.61
N PRO A 86 0.36 2.16 14.78
CA PRO A 86 0.64 2.43 13.39
C PRO A 86 -0.62 2.84 12.62
N TYR A 87 -0.47 3.68 11.60
CA TYR A 87 -1.59 4.15 10.79
C TYR A 87 -2.42 3.02 10.20
N CYS A 88 -1.78 1.90 9.80
CA CYS A 88 -2.50 0.76 9.27
C CYS A 88 -3.49 0.12 10.26
N PHE A 89 -3.28 0.26 11.58
CA PHE A 89 -4.20 -0.29 12.59
C PHE A 89 -5.54 0.44 12.61
N ASP A 90 -5.53 1.76 12.43
CA ASP A 90 -6.75 2.56 12.42
C ASP A 90 -7.58 2.18 11.19
N LEU A 91 -6.94 2.11 10.02
CA LEU A 91 -7.60 1.65 8.78
C LEU A 91 -8.11 0.20 8.92
N MET A 92 -7.32 -0.70 9.52
CA MET A 92 -7.76 -2.08 9.72
C MET A 92 -8.98 -2.19 10.64
N ASN A 93 -9.12 -1.32 11.65
CA ASN A 93 -10.32 -1.30 12.49
C ASN A 93 -11.55 -0.81 11.73
N GLU A 94 -11.37 0.15 10.81
CA GLU A 94 -12.45 0.71 10.00
C GLU A 94 -13.01 -0.29 8.97
N TYR A 95 -12.14 -1.07 8.30
CA TYR A 95 -12.54 -1.92 7.18
C TYR A 95 -12.68 -3.42 7.52
N ARG A 96 -12.44 -3.84 8.76
CA ARG A 96 -12.59 -5.24 9.21
C ARG A 96 -14.01 -5.58 9.70
N SER A 97 -14.84 -4.57 9.99
CA SER A 97 -16.25 -4.72 10.40
C SER A 97 -17.18 -5.08 9.26
#